data_AF-A0A4Z2DX43-F1
#
_entry.id   AF-A0A4Z2DX43-F1
#
_cell.length_a   1.000
_cell.length_b   1.000
_cell.length_c   1.000
_cell.angle_alpha   90.00
_cell.angle_beta   90.00
_cell.angle_gamma   90.00
#
_symmetry.space_group_name_H-M   'P 1'
#
loop_
_entity.id
_entity.type
_entity.pdbx_description
1 polymer ?
#
loop_
_entity_poly.entity_id
_entity_poly.type
_entity_poly.pdbx_seq_one_letter_code
_entity_poly.pdbx_strand_id
1 'polypeptide(L)'
;MSQSENEKKMPISSVIEEADKLVAKGQFHNAYQFIKVSLRTYDDVELLWRYAQACFLCVYYVNNKPSKEYCERYFTEGMNASKKAIEKNPNHANSLTWYCILWDEHNNLKGFTERFKNISELYDLLMKSQKIDPNNYLTESSLGIWHYIVTEAYNTKPELFKGTKYTGKEFSYELGLKHMLKCEELAPMRSVITLEYLAKCYAQLGQKEKSKDYCLKVLNYPADHAESKEAKKEISELLKTLT
;
A
#
# COMPACT_ATOMS: atom_id res chain seq x y z
N MET A 1 -22.63 -46.03 19.04
CA MET A 1 -22.46 -45.50 17.67
C MET A 1 -22.62 -43.99 17.76
N SER A 2 -21.70 -43.13 17.37
CA SER A 2 -20.30 -43.22 16.95
C SER A 2 -19.87 -41.76 16.89
N GLN A 3 -18.74 -41.47 17.56
CA GLN A 3 -17.85 -40.34 17.29
C GLN A 3 -18.52 -38.99 16.99
N SER A 4 -18.62 -38.16 18.03
CA SER A 4 -18.38 -36.73 17.85
C SER A 4 -17.00 -36.60 17.20
N GLU A 5 -16.97 -36.41 15.89
CA GLU A 5 -15.80 -35.90 15.19
C GLU A 5 -15.51 -34.54 15.82
N ASN A 6 -14.61 -34.53 16.80
CA ASN A 6 -13.81 -33.36 17.11
C ASN A 6 -13.05 -33.05 15.81
N GLU A 7 -13.66 -32.28 14.92
CA GLU A 7 -12.94 -31.61 13.85
C GLU A 7 -11.82 -30.85 14.54
N LYS A 8 -10.61 -31.40 14.42
CA LYS A 8 -9.44 -30.89 15.11
C LYS A 8 -9.17 -29.53 14.47
N LYS A 9 -9.64 -28.47 15.14
CA LYS A 9 -9.48 -27.07 14.72
C LYS A 9 -8.03 -26.87 14.26
N MET A 10 -7.87 -26.56 12.98
CA MET A 10 -6.56 -26.40 12.36
C MET A 10 -5.72 -25.37 13.16
N PRO A 11 -4.41 -25.61 13.39
CA PRO A 11 -3.58 -24.60 14.02
C PRO A 11 -3.63 -23.29 13.23
N ILE A 12 -3.71 -22.15 13.91
CA ILE A 12 -3.78 -20.84 13.25
C ILE A 12 -2.57 -20.59 12.33
N SER A 13 -1.39 -21.11 12.68
CA SER A 13 -0.19 -21.05 11.85
C SER A 13 -0.43 -21.68 10.47
N SER A 14 -1.11 -22.82 10.39
CA SER A 14 -1.44 -23.47 9.12
C SER A 14 -2.49 -22.70 8.31
N VAL A 15 -3.41 -22.01 8.98
CA VAL A 15 -4.35 -21.08 8.31
C VAL A 15 -3.55 -19.92 7.68
N ILE A 16 -2.63 -19.32 8.43
CA ILE A 16 -1.80 -18.22 7.97
C ILE A 16 -0.92 -18.66 6.78
N GLU A 17 -0.26 -19.81 6.88
CA GLU A 17 0.58 -20.35 5.81
C GLU A 17 -0.20 -20.60 4.51
N GLU A 18 -1.42 -21.14 4.59
CA GLU A 18 -2.24 -21.35 3.39
C GLU A 18 -2.71 -20.02 2.79
N ALA A 19 -3.07 -19.03 3.62
CA ALA A 19 -3.39 -17.69 3.15
C ALA A 19 -2.22 -17.03 2.39
N ASP A 20 -1.01 -17.09 2.97
CA ASP A 20 0.21 -16.54 2.37
C ASP A 20 0.56 -17.25 1.06
N LYS A 21 0.35 -18.57 1.00
CA LYS A 21 0.56 -19.38 -0.21
C LYS A 21 -0.43 -19.04 -1.32
N LEU A 22 -1.70 -18.78 -1.00
CA LEU A 22 -2.69 -18.32 -1.99
C LEU A 22 -2.28 -16.96 -2.58
N VAL A 23 -1.84 -16.03 -1.73
CA VAL A 23 -1.32 -14.72 -2.16
C VAL A 23 -0.07 -14.89 -3.05
N ALA A 24 0.88 -15.72 -2.64
CA ALA A 24 2.12 -15.97 -3.39
C ALA A 24 1.85 -16.57 -4.79
N LYS A 25 0.76 -17.34 -4.95
CA LYS A 25 0.32 -17.89 -6.24
C LYS A 25 -0.50 -16.91 -7.09
N GLY A 26 -0.70 -15.67 -6.63
CA GLY A 26 -1.57 -14.69 -7.29
C GLY A 26 -3.07 -15.01 -7.18
N GLN A 27 -3.47 -15.94 -6.30
CA GLN A 27 -4.86 -16.36 -6.12
C GLN A 27 -5.58 -15.45 -5.12
N PHE A 28 -5.58 -14.14 -5.39
CA PHE A 28 -5.99 -13.11 -4.42
C PHE A 28 -7.45 -13.23 -3.97
N HIS A 29 -8.37 -13.55 -4.88
CA HIS A 29 -9.78 -13.75 -4.51
C HIS A 29 -9.96 -15.00 -3.63
N ASN A 30 -9.21 -16.08 -3.89
CA ASN A 30 -9.23 -17.27 -3.06
C ASN A 30 -8.66 -16.97 -1.67
N ALA A 31 -7.55 -16.23 -1.59
CA ALA A 31 -6.99 -15.76 -0.32
C ALA A 31 -8.01 -14.93 0.47
N TYR A 32 -8.64 -13.95 -0.18
CA TYR A 32 -9.68 -13.12 0.41
C TYR A 32 -10.82 -13.97 1.00
N GLN A 33 -11.41 -14.90 0.22
CA GLN A 33 -12.51 -15.73 0.70
C GLN A 33 -12.07 -16.67 1.83
N PHE A 34 -10.91 -17.31 1.68
CA PHE A 34 -10.36 -18.22 2.68
C PHE A 34 -10.12 -17.52 4.02
N ILE A 35 -9.50 -16.34 4.01
CA ILE A 35 -9.26 -15.55 5.23
C ILE A 35 -10.59 -15.07 5.82
N LYS A 36 -11.54 -14.60 4.99
CA LYS A 36 -12.87 -14.14 5.44
C LYS A 36 -13.62 -15.22 6.22
N VAL A 37 -13.61 -16.45 5.72
CA VAL A 37 -14.23 -17.59 6.39
C VAL A 37 -13.47 -17.94 7.66
N SER A 38 -12.14 -17.96 7.60
CA SER A 38 -11.28 -18.28 8.74
C SER A 38 -11.45 -17.29 9.90
N LEU A 39 -11.66 -16.00 9.62
CA LEU A 39 -11.90 -14.97 10.64
C LEU A 39 -13.18 -15.20 11.48
N ARG A 40 -14.10 -16.06 11.03
CA ARG A 40 -15.26 -16.48 11.85
C ARG A 40 -14.84 -17.38 13.02
N THR A 41 -13.68 -18.02 12.91
CA THR A 41 -13.18 -19.02 13.85
C THR A 41 -11.91 -18.55 14.57
N TYR A 42 -11.10 -17.70 13.92
CA TYR A 42 -9.83 -17.18 14.41
C TYR A 42 -9.86 -15.66 14.37
N ASP A 43 -10.13 -15.02 15.50
CA ASP A 43 -10.17 -13.56 15.61
C ASP A 43 -8.79 -13.00 15.99
N ASP A 44 -7.83 -13.15 15.06
CA ASP A 44 -6.41 -12.93 15.27
C ASP A 44 -5.84 -11.78 14.45
N VAL A 45 -4.88 -11.04 15.03
CA VAL A 45 -4.24 -9.89 14.39
C VAL A 45 -3.55 -10.26 13.08
N GLU A 46 -2.92 -11.43 13.00
CA GLU A 46 -2.16 -11.89 11.83
C GLU A 46 -3.06 -12.19 10.64
N LEU A 47 -4.28 -12.66 10.89
CA LEU A 47 -5.28 -12.88 9.85
C LEU A 47 -5.98 -11.59 9.44
N LEU A 48 -6.21 -10.67 10.37
CA LEU A 48 -6.91 -9.42 10.09
C LEU A 48 -6.12 -8.50 9.14
N TRP A 49 -4.81 -8.33 9.35
CA TRP A 49 -4.02 -7.51 8.43
C TRP A 49 -3.83 -8.19 7.07
N ARG A 50 -3.75 -9.54 7.03
CA ARG A 50 -3.72 -10.30 5.76
C ARG A 50 -5.03 -10.18 5.00
N TYR A 51 -6.15 -10.13 5.70
CA TYR A 51 -7.45 -9.87 5.07
C TYR A 51 -7.48 -8.48 4.43
N ALA A 52 -6.96 -7.47 5.13
CA ALA A 52 -6.83 -6.12 4.60
C ALA A 52 -5.94 -6.07 3.35
N GLN A 53 -4.80 -6.76 3.37
CA GLN A 53 -3.96 -6.95 2.19
C GLN A 53 -4.72 -7.63 1.04
N ALA A 54 -5.43 -8.73 1.31
CA ALA A 54 -6.17 -9.45 0.28
C ALA A 54 -7.25 -8.58 -0.38
N CYS A 55 -7.90 -7.70 0.39
CA CYS A 55 -8.83 -6.70 -0.13
C CYS A 55 -8.16 -5.75 -1.12
N PHE A 56 -6.99 -5.20 -0.77
CA PHE A 56 -6.21 -4.34 -1.66
C PHE A 56 -5.83 -5.08 -2.96
N LEU A 57 -5.32 -6.30 -2.83
CA LEU A 57 -4.88 -7.12 -3.96
C LEU A 57 -6.05 -7.45 -4.91
N CYS A 58 -7.26 -7.68 -4.38
CA CYS A 58 -8.46 -7.90 -5.22
C CYS A 58 -8.86 -6.66 -6.05
N VAL A 59 -8.41 -5.46 -5.69
CA VAL A 59 -8.71 -4.23 -6.44
C VAL A 59 -7.62 -3.93 -7.47
N TYR A 60 -6.34 -4.10 -7.11
CA TYR A 60 -5.22 -3.63 -7.92
C TYR A 60 -4.56 -4.70 -8.79
N TYR A 61 -4.68 -5.97 -8.42
CA TYR A 61 -4.08 -7.08 -9.14
C TYR A 61 -5.12 -7.84 -9.97
N VAL A 62 -5.86 -7.07 -10.76
CA VAL A 62 -6.89 -7.54 -11.70
C VAL A 62 -6.57 -7.09 -13.12
N ASN A 63 -7.17 -7.70 -14.13
CA ASN A 63 -6.83 -7.38 -15.53
C ASN A 63 -7.32 -6.01 -15.99
N ASN A 64 -8.48 -5.58 -15.49
CA ASN A 64 -9.14 -4.34 -15.89
C ASN A 64 -9.43 -3.50 -14.65
N LYS A 65 -9.36 -2.18 -14.78
CA LYS A 65 -9.69 -1.25 -13.70
C LYS A 65 -11.12 -1.51 -13.20
N PRO A 66 -11.31 -1.81 -11.90
CA PRO A 66 -12.62 -2.08 -11.35
C PRO A 66 -13.48 -0.82 -11.25
N SER A 67 -14.80 -0.99 -11.05
CA SER A 67 -15.70 0.14 -10.80
C SER A 67 -15.41 0.79 -9.44
N LYS A 68 -15.84 2.05 -9.27
CA LYS A 68 -15.65 2.77 -8.01
C LYS A 68 -16.33 2.06 -6.84
N GLU A 69 -17.53 1.51 -7.04
CA GLU A 69 -18.29 0.78 -6.04
C GLU A 69 -17.58 -0.51 -5.62
N TYR A 70 -16.93 -1.19 -6.57
CA TYR A 70 -16.11 -2.37 -6.27
C TYR A 70 -14.92 -2.00 -5.40
N CYS A 71 -14.20 -0.92 -5.74
CA CYS A 71 -13.09 -0.42 -4.94
C CYS A 71 -13.55 -0.04 -3.52
N GLU A 72 -14.62 0.76 -3.41
CA GLU A 72 -15.13 1.27 -2.14
C GLU A 72 -15.51 0.14 -1.19
N ARG A 73 -16.14 -0.94 -1.70
CA ARG A 73 -16.44 -2.14 -0.91
C ARG A 73 -15.18 -2.77 -0.33
N TYR A 74 -14.18 -3.08 -1.16
CA TYR A 74 -12.97 -3.78 -0.70
C TYR A 74 -12.12 -2.91 0.22
N PHE A 75 -11.96 -1.63 -0.08
CA PHE A 75 -11.23 -0.71 0.78
C PHE A 75 -11.91 -0.55 2.13
N THR A 76 -13.23 -0.39 2.17
CA THR A 76 -13.98 -0.35 3.43
C THR A 76 -13.82 -1.64 4.24
N GLU A 77 -13.94 -2.80 3.62
CA GLU A 77 -13.77 -4.10 4.30
C GLU A 77 -12.36 -4.24 4.90
N GLY A 78 -11.32 -3.94 4.13
CA GLY A 78 -9.94 -4.05 4.61
C GLY A 78 -9.58 -2.99 5.66
N MET A 79 -10.11 -1.76 5.54
CA MET A 79 -9.95 -0.73 6.57
C MET A 79 -10.56 -1.18 7.89
N ASN A 80 -11.78 -1.72 7.87
CA ASN A 80 -12.45 -2.21 9.07
C ASN A 80 -11.69 -3.36 9.72
N ALA A 81 -11.14 -4.28 8.92
CA ALA A 81 -10.30 -5.36 9.42
C ALA A 81 -8.99 -4.85 10.05
N SER A 82 -8.34 -3.87 9.43
CA SER A 82 -7.12 -3.26 9.97
C SER A 82 -7.39 -2.48 11.25
N LYS A 83 -8.52 -1.74 11.33
CA LYS A 83 -8.98 -1.09 12.57
C LYS A 83 -9.16 -2.11 13.70
N LYS A 84 -9.87 -3.21 13.42
CA LYS A 84 -10.03 -4.30 14.40
C LYS A 84 -8.68 -4.92 14.81
N ALA A 85 -7.74 -5.03 13.89
CA ALA A 85 -6.39 -5.52 14.18
C ALA A 85 -5.63 -4.55 15.11
N ILE A 86 -5.76 -3.24 14.89
CA ILE A 86 -5.17 -2.18 15.72
C ILE A 86 -5.82 -2.17 17.11
N GLU A 87 -7.13 -2.33 17.22
CA GLU A 87 -7.83 -2.43 18.51
C GLU A 87 -7.31 -3.59 19.36
N LYS A 88 -6.98 -4.73 18.72
CA LYS A 88 -6.39 -5.90 19.37
C LYS A 88 -4.93 -5.71 19.73
N ASN A 89 -4.14 -5.17 18.82
CA ASN A 89 -2.73 -4.88 19.03
C ASN A 89 -2.38 -3.52 18.41
N PRO A 90 -2.41 -2.44 19.21
CA PRO A 90 -2.11 -1.09 18.74
C PRO A 90 -0.67 -0.91 18.24
N ASN A 91 0.22 -1.84 18.58
CA ASN A 91 1.63 -1.81 18.23
C ASN A 91 1.99 -2.89 17.20
N HIS A 92 1.08 -3.17 16.27
CA HIS A 92 1.31 -4.09 15.16
C HIS A 92 1.58 -3.32 13.86
N ALA A 93 2.82 -3.38 13.36
CA ALA A 93 3.27 -2.57 12.21
C ALA A 93 2.42 -2.81 10.95
N ASN A 94 2.22 -4.06 10.53
CA ASN A 94 1.42 -4.36 9.34
C ASN A 94 -0.04 -3.88 9.47
N SER A 95 -0.61 -3.91 10.67
CA SER A 95 -1.99 -3.46 10.89
C SER A 95 -2.11 -1.95 10.71
N LEU A 96 -1.15 -1.20 11.24
CA LEU A 96 -1.07 0.25 11.07
C LEU A 96 -0.85 0.60 9.59
N THR A 97 0.09 -0.07 8.93
CA THR A 97 0.43 0.20 7.53
C THR A 97 -0.72 -0.11 6.58
N TRP A 98 -1.38 -1.28 6.72
CA TRP A 98 -2.54 -1.62 5.88
C TRP A 98 -3.74 -0.72 6.15
N TYR A 99 -3.94 -0.29 7.40
CA TYR A 99 -4.95 0.72 7.69
C TYR A 99 -4.69 2.02 6.93
N CYS A 100 -3.44 2.52 6.95
CA CYS A 100 -3.05 3.74 6.25
C CYS A 100 -3.25 3.62 4.73
N ILE A 101 -2.75 2.55 4.12
CA ILE A 101 -2.86 2.32 2.67
C ILE A 101 -4.33 2.34 2.26
N LEU A 102 -5.18 1.54 2.92
CA LEU A 102 -6.58 1.42 2.53
C LEU A 102 -7.38 2.69 2.81
N TRP A 103 -7.05 3.42 3.87
CA TRP A 103 -7.70 4.69 4.17
C TRP A 103 -7.34 5.77 3.15
N ASP A 104 -6.08 5.84 2.76
CA ASP A 104 -5.61 6.74 1.70
C ASP A 104 -6.32 6.44 0.36
N GLU A 105 -6.36 5.16 -0.04
CA GLU A 105 -7.03 4.71 -1.26
C GLU A 105 -8.55 5.00 -1.24
N HIS A 106 -9.20 4.71 -0.12
CA HIS A 106 -10.62 4.99 0.05
C HIS A 106 -10.95 6.48 -0.09
N ASN A 107 -10.12 7.37 0.46
CA ASN A 107 -10.34 8.81 0.31
C ASN A 107 -9.95 9.30 -1.09
N ASN A 108 -8.97 8.66 -1.74
CA ASN A 108 -8.60 8.96 -3.12
C ASN A 108 -9.77 8.73 -4.08
N LEU A 109 -10.63 7.74 -3.84
CA LEU A 109 -11.88 7.54 -4.60
C LEU A 109 -12.84 8.73 -4.56
N LYS A 110 -12.77 9.55 -3.51
CA LYS A 110 -13.58 10.76 -3.32
C LYS A 110 -12.91 12.01 -3.92
N GLY A 111 -11.65 11.90 -4.34
CA GLY A 111 -10.87 12.97 -4.95
C GLY A 111 -9.76 13.50 -4.05
N PHE A 112 -8.82 14.21 -4.67
CA PHE A 112 -7.58 14.65 -4.02
C PHE A 112 -7.78 15.50 -2.78
N THR A 113 -8.74 16.45 -2.80
CA THR A 113 -9.02 17.32 -1.64
C THR A 113 -9.47 16.51 -0.42
N GLU A 114 -10.28 15.46 -0.62
CA GLU A 114 -10.72 14.61 0.47
C GLU A 114 -9.59 13.72 1.00
N ARG A 115 -8.77 13.17 0.09
CA ARG A 115 -7.54 12.44 0.44
C ARG A 115 -6.61 13.29 1.30
N PHE A 116 -6.41 14.55 0.94
CA PHE A 116 -5.49 15.45 1.62
C PHE A 116 -5.87 15.76 3.08
N LYS A 117 -7.17 15.78 3.42
CA LYS A 117 -7.63 16.08 4.80
C LYS A 117 -7.01 15.17 5.86
N ASN A 118 -6.76 13.91 5.52
CA ASN A 118 -6.27 12.90 6.46
C ASN A 118 -4.76 12.66 6.34
N ILE A 119 -4.07 13.39 5.46
CA ILE A 119 -2.67 13.10 5.10
C ILE A 119 -1.73 13.22 6.31
N SER A 120 -2.02 14.13 7.24
CA SER A 120 -1.24 14.28 8.47
C SER A 120 -1.36 13.07 9.40
N GLU A 121 -2.58 12.56 9.57
CA GLU A 121 -2.85 11.44 10.47
C GLU A 121 -2.24 10.14 9.92
N LEU A 122 -2.32 9.95 8.60
CA LEU A 122 -1.65 8.85 7.92
C LEU A 122 -0.14 8.86 8.16
N TYR A 123 0.50 10.03 8.12
CA TYR A 123 1.93 10.16 8.42
C TYR A 123 2.27 9.72 9.84
N ASP A 124 1.51 10.19 10.84
CA ASP A 124 1.77 9.86 12.24
C ASP A 124 1.63 8.34 12.50
N LEU A 125 0.66 7.69 11.86
CA LEU A 125 0.47 6.23 11.90
C LEU A 125 1.60 5.47 11.20
N LEU A 126 2.06 5.92 10.03
CA LEU A 126 3.18 5.31 9.31
C LEU A 126 4.50 5.47 10.08
N MET A 127 4.75 6.63 10.69
CA MET A 127 5.89 6.85 11.57
C MET A 127 5.83 5.95 12.80
N LYS A 128 4.65 5.72 13.37
CA LYS A 128 4.47 4.73 14.46
C LYS A 128 4.81 3.32 13.97
N SER A 129 4.29 2.92 12.81
CA SER A 129 4.58 1.61 12.20
C SER A 129 6.07 1.40 11.98
N GLN A 130 6.76 2.40 11.42
CA GLN A 130 8.20 2.35 11.17
C GLN A 130 9.03 2.21 12.46
N LYS A 131 8.60 2.86 13.56
CA LYS A 131 9.26 2.70 14.86
C LYS A 131 9.10 1.29 15.43
N ILE A 132 7.96 0.65 15.18
CA ILE A 132 7.68 -0.71 15.63
C ILE A 132 8.47 -1.72 14.81
N ASP A 133 8.46 -1.58 13.49
CA ASP A 133 9.18 -2.45 12.55
C ASP A 133 9.93 -1.60 11.51
N PRO A 134 11.22 -1.29 11.78
CA PRO A 134 12.05 -0.52 10.85
C PRO A 134 12.36 -1.25 9.53
N ASN A 135 12.07 -2.55 9.42
CA ASN A 135 12.31 -3.37 8.23
C ASN A 135 11.03 -3.63 7.45
N ASN A 136 9.93 -2.96 7.80
CA ASN A 136 8.67 -3.06 7.09
C ASN A 136 8.74 -2.31 5.75
N TYR A 137 9.06 -3.03 4.67
CA TYR A 137 9.21 -2.43 3.34
C TYR A 137 7.96 -1.69 2.86
N LEU A 138 6.75 -2.17 3.20
CA LEU A 138 5.50 -1.48 2.84
C LEU A 138 5.40 -0.12 3.52
N THR A 139 5.79 -0.04 4.79
CA THR A 139 5.81 1.23 5.54
C THR A 139 6.77 2.22 4.93
N GLU A 140 7.98 1.77 4.56
CA GLU A 140 8.97 2.59 3.87
C GLU A 140 8.44 3.07 2.50
N SER A 141 7.82 2.20 1.72
CA SER A 141 7.18 2.61 0.47
C SER A 141 6.09 3.67 0.69
N SER A 142 5.20 3.46 1.68
CA SER A 142 4.09 4.38 1.96
C SER A 142 4.60 5.74 2.47
N LEU A 143 5.61 5.78 3.33
CA LEU A 143 6.25 7.04 3.77
C LEU A 143 6.88 7.79 2.58
N GLY A 144 7.54 7.05 1.70
CA GLY A 144 8.18 7.65 0.53
C GLY A 144 7.17 8.26 -0.46
N ILE A 145 6.09 7.54 -0.74
CA ILE A 145 4.97 8.03 -1.57
C ILE A 145 4.28 9.21 -0.90
N TRP A 146 4.08 9.17 0.42
CA TRP A 146 3.53 10.29 1.18
C TRP A 146 4.36 11.57 0.99
N HIS A 147 5.69 11.47 1.13
CA HIS A 147 6.59 12.62 0.94
C HIS A 147 6.48 13.19 -0.47
N TYR A 148 6.42 12.35 -1.50
CA TYR A 148 6.21 12.82 -2.87
C TYR A 148 4.88 13.57 -3.01
N ILE A 149 3.78 12.96 -2.58
CA ILE A 149 2.43 13.50 -2.77
C ILE A 149 2.27 14.84 -2.05
N VAL A 150 2.76 14.94 -0.81
CA VAL A 150 2.65 16.17 -0.04
C VAL A 150 3.56 17.27 -0.60
N THR A 151 4.77 16.92 -1.08
CA THR A 151 5.65 17.88 -1.77
C THR A 151 4.97 18.43 -3.01
N GLU A 152 4.37 17.56 -3.83
CA GLU A 152 3.69 18.00 -5.04
C GLU A 152 2.42 18.80 -4.73
N ALA A 153 1.67 18.42 -3.70
CA ALA A 153 0.53 19.18 -3.21
C ALA A 153 0.95 20.59 -2.78
N TYR A 154 2.07 20.72 -2.06
CA TYR A 154 2.57 22.01 -1.59
C TYR A 154 2.96 22.92 -2.74
N ASN A 155 3.59 22.36 -3.77
CA ASN A 155 4.02 23.11 -4.95
C ASN A 155 2.84 23.52 -5.85
N THR A 156 1.82 22.67 -5.97
CA THR A 156 0.73 22.86 -6.95
C THR A 156 -0.57 23.37 -6.35
N LYS A 157 -0.80 23.17 -5.05
CA LYS A 157 -2.01 23.51 -4.29
C LYS A 157 -1.68 24.04 -2.88
N PRO A 158 -0.84 25.09 -2.75
CA PRO A 158 -0.37 25.60 -1.45
C PRO A 158 -1.52 26.05 -0.52
N GLU A 159 -2.68 26.40 -1.07
CA GLU A 159 -3.87 26.77 -0.30
C GLU A 159 -4.36 25.65 0.65
N LEU A 160 -4.10 24.38 0.33
CA LEU A 160 -4.47 23.24 1.17
C LEU A 160 -3.67 23.20 2.50
N PHE A 161 -2.53 23.89 2.56
CA PHE A 161 -1.64 23.90 3.72
C PHE A 161 -1.94 25.04 4.70
N LYS A 162 -2.83 25.98 4.34
CA LYS A 162 -3.17 27.12 5.18
C LYS A 162 -3.78 26.64 6.51
N GLY A 163 -3.15 27.00 7.62
CA GLY A 163 -3.59 26.61 8.97
C GLY A 163 -3.15 25.20 9.40
N THR A 164 -2.37 24.49 8.58
CA THR A 164 -1.74 23.22 8.97
C THR A 164 -0.42 23.45 9.70
N LYS A 165 0.13 22.40 10.32
CA LYS A 165 1.47 22.41 10.94
C LYS A 165 2.62 22.45 9.94
N TYR A 166 2.35 22.23 8.65
CA TYR A 166 3.36 22.04 7.63
C TYR A 166 3.77 23.37 7.00
N THR A 167 5.08 23.60 6.95
CA THR A 167 5.67 24.84 6.45
C THR A 167 6.43 24.65 5.14
N GLY A 168 6.54 23.40 4.66
CA GLY A 168 7.26 23.03 3.44
C GLY A 168 8.67 22.47 3.70
N LYS A 169 9.07 22.35 4.97
CA LYS A 169 10.38 21.78 5.36
C LYS A 169 10.29 20.33 5.83
N GLU A 170 9.07 19.86 6.11
CA GLU A 170 8.79 18.56 6.72
C GLU A 170 8.73 17.42 5.69
N PHE A 171 8.69 17.76 4.40
CA PHE A 171 8.63 16.82 3.28
C PHE A 171 9.47 17.32 2.12
N SER A 172 10.00 16.38 1.34
CA SER A 172 10.72 16.69 0.12
C SER A 172 10.80 15.44 -0.77
N TYR A 173 11.16 15.63 -2.04
CA TYR A 173 11.42 14.51 -2.95
C TYR A 173 12.62 13.65 -2.49
N GLU A 174 13.63 14.24 -1.85
CA GLU A 174 14.78 13.52 -1.28
C GLU A 174 14.38 12.61 -0.10
N LEU A 175 13.50 13.09 0.79
CA LEU A 175 12.93 12.25 1.84
C LEU A 175 12.12 11.10 1.23
N GLY A 176 11.33 11.40 0.19
CA GLY A 176 10.63 10.40 -0.61
C GLY A 176 11.55 9.31 -1.16
N LEU A 177 12.64 9.71 -1.82
CA LEU A 177 13.66 8.79 -2.33
C LEU A 177 14.28 7.95 -1.21
N LYS A 178 14.68 8.56 -0.10
CA LYS A 178 15.34 7.86 1.01
C LYS A 178 14.50 6.68 1.49
N HIS A 179 13.20 6.90 1.72
CA HIS A 179 12.29 5.86 2.17
C HIS A 179 12.05 4.79 1.08
N MET A 180 11.77 5.19 -0.16
CA MET A 180 11.51 4.22 -1.24
C MET A 180 12.74 3.40 -1.64
N LEU A 181 13.95 3.97 -1.56
CA LEU A 181 15.20 3.23 -1.77
C LEU A 181 15.40 2.19 -0.68
N LYS A 182 15.10 2.53 0.58
CA LYS A 182 15.11 1.55 1.68
C LYS A 182 14.06 0.44 1.47
N CYS A 183 12.88 0.77 0.94
CA CYS A 183 11.93 -0.25 0.51
C CYS A 183 12.54 -1.19 -0.54
N GLU A 184 13.22 -0.66 -1.56
CA GLU A 184 13.88 -1.48 -2.59
C GLU A 184 15.08 -2.28 -2.05
N GLU A 185 15.78 -1.82 -1.01
CA GLU A 185 16.81 -2.60 -0.32
C GLU A 185 16.20 -3.80 0.44
N LEU A 186 15.07 -3.58 1.11
CA LEU A 186 14.38 -4.60 1.92
C LEU A 186 13.61 -5.62 1.05
N ALA A 187 13.00 -5.16 -0.04
CA ALA A 187 12.15 -5.96 -0.92
C ALA A 187 12.28 -5.48 -2.39
N PRO A 188 13.38 -5.84 -3.08
CA PRO A 188 13.65 -5.36 -4.43
C PRO A 188 12.55 -5.74 -5.42
N MET A 189 12.20 -4.81 -6.32
CA MET A 189 11.27 -5.05 -7.43
C MET A 189 9.91 -5.63 -7.00
N ARG A 190 9.48 -5.38 -5.75
CA ARG A 190 8.25 -5.96 -5.20
C ARG A 190 7.01 -5.15 -5.54
N SER A 191 7.17 -3.86 -5.82
CA SER A 191 6.08 -2.92 -6.04
C SER A 191 6.38 -2.02 -7.23
N VAL A 192 5.60 -2.16 -8.30
CA VAL A 192 5.70 -1.31 -9.49
C VAL A 192 5.42 0.16 -9.16
N ILE A 193 4.51 0.42 -8.21
CA ILE A 193 4.17 1.77 -7.74
C ILE A 193 5.40 2.42 -7.10
N THR A 194 6.13 1.68 -6.27
CA THR A 194 7.34 2.22 -5.61
C THR A 194 8.40 2.61 -6.65
N LEU A 195 8.60 1.77 -7.67
CA LEU A 195 9.51 2.05 -8.77
C LEU A 195 9.10 3.28 -9.60
N GLU A 196 7.80 3.43 -9.83
CA GLU A 196 7.21 4.58 -10.51
C GLU A 196 7.46 5.88 -9.74
N TYR A 197 7.17 5.92 -8.44
CA TYR A 197 7.41 7.10 -7.62
C TYR A 197 8.91 7.40 -7.44
N LEU A 198 9.78 6.38 -7.45
CA LEU A 198 11.24 6.59 -7.51
C LEU A 198 11.63 7.33 -8.81
N ALA A 199 11.12 6.91 -9.97
CA ALA A 199 11.36 7.59 -11.23
C ALA A 199 10.87 9.05 -11.19
N LYS A 200 9.66 9.27 -10.68
CA LYS A 200 9.06 10.61 -10.53
C LYS A 200 9.88 11.51 -9.60
N CYS A 201 10.30 11.02 -8.43
CA CYS A 201 11.18 11.77 -7.52
C CYS A 201 12.51 12.15 -8.20
N TYR A 202 13.18 11.22 -8.89
CA TYR A 202 14.42 11.54 -9.58
C TYR A 202 14.24 12.58 -10.68
N ALA A 203 13.11 12.54 -11.40
CA ALA A 203 12.77 13.55 -12.41
C ALA A 203 12.62 14.95 -11.78
N GLN A 204 11.86 15.04 -10.68
CA GLN A 204 11.64 16.30 -9.96
C GLN A 204 12.95 16.89 -9.40
N LEU A 205 13.92 16.05 -9.08
CA LEU A 205 15.25 16.45 -8.61
C LEU A 205 16.26 16.72 -9.74
N GLY A 206 15.82 16.70 -11.01
CA GLY A 206 16.69 16.89 -12.17
C GLY A 206 17.70 15.77 -12.41
N GLN A 207 17.60 14.64 -11.70
CA GLN A 207 18.48 13.47 -11.84
C GLN A 207 17.99 12.58 -13.00
N LYS A 208 18.04 13.12 -14.23
CA LYS A 208 17.45 12.53 -15.44
C LYS A 208 17.87 11.08 -15.69
N GLU A 209 19.15 10.75 -15.59
CA GLU A 209 19.63 9.39 -15.88
C GLU A 209 19.10 8.35 -14.88
N LYS A 210 19.11 8.65 -13.59
CA LYS A 210 18.48 7.77 -12.59
C LYS A 210 16.97 7.65 -12.79
N SER A 211 16.31 8.74 -13.18
CA SER A 211 14.89 8.70 -13.51
C SER A 211 14.63 7.74 -14.67
N LYS A 212 15.41 7.83 -15.77
CA LYS A 212 15.35 6.89 -16.91
C LYS A 212 15.59 5.45 -16.47
N ASP A 213 16.56 5.17 -15.61
CA ASP A 213 16.82 3.82 -15.10
C ASP A 213 15.58 3.24 -14.41
N TYR A 214 14.93 4.00 -13.53
CA TYR A 214 13.70 3.56 -12.87
C TYR A 214 12.51 3.49 -13.83
N CYS A 215 12.42 4.38 -14.82
CA CYS A 215 11.42 4.27 -15.88
C CYS A 215 11.54 2.92 -16.60
N LEU A 216 12.76 2.51 -16.97
CA LEU A 216 13.01 1.22 -17.62
C LEU A 216 12.67 0.04 -16.71
N LYS A 217 12.90 0.13 -15.39
CA LYS A 217 12.47 -0.90 -14.44
C LYS A 217 10.95 -1.06 -14.42
N VAL A 218 10.18 0.03 -14.46
CA VAL A 218 8.71 -0.01 -14.52
C VAL A 218 8.24 -0.60 -15.85
N LEU A 219 8.80 -0.17 -16.98
CA LEU A 219 8.44 -0.69 -18.30
C LEU A 219 8.69 -2.20 -18.43
N ASN A 220 9.79 -2.68 -17.85
CA ASN A 220 10.16 -4.10 -17.84
C ASN A 220 9.57 -4.89 -16.66
N TYR A 221 8.71 -4.28 -15.83
CA TYR A 221 8.09 -4.98 -14.70
C TYR A 221 7.25 -6.17 -15.20
N PRO A 222 7.43 -7.38 -14.65
CA PRO A 222 6.91 -8.62 -15.25
C PRO A 222 5.39 -8.77 -15.15
N ALA A 223 4.73 -7.99 -14.29
CA ALA A 223 3.29 -8.10 -14.08
C ALA A 223 2.47 -7.30 -15.13
N ASP A 224 1.28 -7.81 -15.47
CA ASP A 224 0.37 -7.22 -16.46
C ASP A 224 -1.04 -6.91 -15.91
N HIS A 225 -1.16 -6.75 -14.59
CA HIS A 225 -2.40 -6.28 -13.96
C HIS A 225 -2.62 -4.77 -14.20
N ALA A 226 -3.85 -4.31 -13.92
CA ALA A 226 -4.31 -2.94 -14.16
C ALA A 226 -3.35 -1.88 -13.58
N GLU A 227 -2.87 -2.09 -12.36
CA GLU A 227 -1.92 -1.17 -11.74
C GLU A 227 -0.58 -1.07 -12.49
N SER A 228 -0.01 -2.20 -12.93
CA SER A 228 1.22 -2.21 -13.74
C SER A 228 1.00 -1.54 -15.10
N LYS A 229 -0.19 -1.72 -15.71
CA LYS A 229 -0.55 -1.07 -16.97
C LYS A 229 -0.62 0.45 -16.85
N GLU A 230 -1.24 0.97 -15.79
CA GLU A 230 -1.29 2.42 -15.56
C GLU A 230 0.11 2.98 -15.26
N ALA A 231 0.88 2.33 -14.38
CA ALA A 231 2.24 2.75 -14.06
C ALA A 231 3.14 2.81 -15.32
N LYS A 232 3.09 1.80 -16.19
CA LYS A 232 3.83 1.77 -17.47
C LYS A 232 3.41 2.90 -18.41
N LYS A 233 2.12 3.21 -18.46
CA LYS A 233 1.59 4.31 -19.28
C LYS A 233 2.06 5.67 -18.75
N GLU A 234 1.93 5.93 -17.45
CA GLU A 234 2.39 7.18 -16.84
C GLU A 234 3.90 7.39 -17.01
N ILE A 235 4.69 6.35 -16.77
CA ILE A 235 6.14 6.40 -16.94
C ILE A 235 6.56 6.57 -18.41
N SER A 236 5.80 6.03 -19.36
CA SER A 236 6.06 6.26 -20.78
C SER A 236 5.92 7.74 -21.16
N GLU A 237 4.97 8.46 -20.56
CA GLU A 237 4.83 9.90 -20.76
C GLU A 237 5.96 10.68 -20.07
N LEU A 238 6.30 10.30 -18.83
CA LEU A 238 7.45 10.89 -18.13
C LEU A 238 8.75 10.72 -18.92
N LEU A 239 9.00 9.54 -19.49
CA LEU A 239 10.24 9.26 -20.20
C LEU A 239 10.44 10.20 -21.41
N LYS A 240 9.37 10.65 -22.07
CA LYS A 240 9.43 11.60 -23.18
C LYS A 240 9.92 12.99 -22.74
N THR A 241 9.64 13.38 -21.49
CA THR A 241 10.05 14.68 -20.94
C THR A 241 11.50 14.70 -20.43
N LEU A 242 12.11 13.52 -20.28
CA LEU A 242 13.50 13.36 -19.80
C LEU A 242 14.54 13.45 -20.94
N THR A 243 14.16 13.99 -22.09
CA THR A 243 15.05 14.25 -23.22
C THR A 243 16.13 15.28 -22.91
#